data_AF-A0AA87NV08-F1
#
_entry.id   AF-A0AA87NV08-F1
#
_cell.length_a   1.000
_cell.length_b   1.000
_cell.length_c   1.000
_cell.angle_alpha   90.00
_cell.angle_beta   90.00
_cell.angle_gamma   90.00
#
_symmetry.space_group_name_H-M   'P 1'
#
loop_
_entity.id
_entity.type
_entity.pdbx_description
1 polymer ?
#
loop_
_entity_poly.entity_id
_entity_poly.type
_entity_poly.pdbx_seq_one_letter_code
_entity_poly.pdbx_strand_id
1 'polypeptide(L)'
;MNRKIVSIIFTLAVLTAGASALFAEEPVTIKTLFKLLPEKALKPVFDNFNLDTANRDSYIEVCDEKNRYLSLKSKYGFEMCYWDVKGDKKLILVSYDGADSEVFYLYNKGKISETNDFGIKTIKEQIKKSPAFQGMNDLIRFYPLRDNTSLAVMINQLDCMIFKWKNEKFVRISDYVLKETDDEADVYSILLSGFVNALNAHDATSCLQYIKPEYIAFQCMDMFQGRAEQFICKLIAGQTENIGYITPNRLEDIKKATYSLNPNAPDSKPEFMIIIELIGGRTYTYFPKVENIEEAEIYGLPIQYLYLVGAME
;
A
#
# COMPACT_ATOMS: atom_id res chain seq x y z
N MET A 1 44.54 56.35 51.73
CA MET A 1 43.57 56.24 50.61
C MET A 1 43.28 54.76 50.38
N ASN A 2 42.04 54.32 50.66
CA ASN A 2 41.23 53.27 50.01
C ASN A 2 41.98 52.19 49.17
N ARG A 3 41.74 50.87 49.21
CA ARG A 3 40.53 50.08 49.54
C ARG A 3 40.84 48.57 49.38
N LYS A 4 40.21 47.75 50.23
CA LYS A 4 39.52 46.47 49.96
C LYS A 4 40.31 45.17 49.70
N ILE A 5 40.20 44.32 50.72
CA ILE A 5 40.11 42.85 50.71
C ILE A 5 39.21 42.33 49.58
N VAL A 6 39.66 41.31 48.85
CA VAL A 6 38.78 40.30 48.23
C VAL A 6 39.37 38.92 48.50
N SER A 7 38.68 38.20 49.38
CA SER A 7 38.83 36.77 49.66
C SER A 7 38.22 35.98 48.50
N ILE A 8 38.94 35.01 47.94
CA ILE A 8 38.38 34.01 47.03
C ILE A 8 38.48 32.66 47.72
N ILE A 9 37.34 32.24 48.27
CA ILE A 9 37.09 30.91 48.81
C ILE A 9 36.97 29.96 47.62
N PHE A 10 37.84 28.96 47.56
CA PHE A 10 37.80 27.89 46.58
C PHE A 10 36.75 26.86 47.04
N THR A 11 35.50 27.00 46.57
CA THR A 11 34.45 26.02 46.83
C THR A 11 34.53 24.91 45.78
N LEU A 12 34.99 23.74 46.20
CA LEU A 12 35.02 22.51 45.41
C LEU A 12 33.59 21.97 45.27
N ALA A 13 32.94 22.21 44.14
CA ALA A 13 31.66 21.58 43.81
C ALA A 13 31.93 20.18 43.24
N VAL A 14 31.70 19.15 44.06
CA VAL A 14 31.58 17.76 43.60
C VAL A 14 30.29 17.66 42.79
N LEU A 15 30.40 17.79 41.47
CA LEU A 15 29.34 17.37 40.56
C LEU A 15 29.37 15.84 40.53
N THR A 16 28.52 15.24 41.36
CA THR A 16 28.00 13.90 41.11
C THR A 16 27.29 13.95 39.76
N ALA A 17 28.01 13.59 38.69
CA ALA A 17 27.38 13.19 37.45
C ALA A 17 26.60 11.92 37.76
N GLY A 18 25.35 12.10 38.18
CA GLY A 18 24.35 11.05 38.09
C GLY A 18 24.26 10.67 36.62
N ALA A 19 24.96 9.61 36.24
CA ALA A 19 24.70 8.90 35.02
C ALA A 19 23.31 8.27 35.19
N SER A 20 22.26 9.08 35.01
CA SER A 20 21.00 8.54 34.52
C SER A 20 21.30 8.06 33.11
N ALA A 21 21.75 6.81 33.02
CA ALA A 21 21.56 6.01 31.84
C ALA A 21 20.06 6.09 31.56
N LEU A 22 19.68 7.01 30.68
CA LEU A 22 18.46 6.90 29.91
C LEU A 22 18.62 5.56 29.20
N PHE A 23 18.09 4.50 29.81
CA PHE A 23 17.83 3.26 29.11
C PHE A 23 16.91 3.67 27.97
N ALA A 24 17.48 3.89 26.79
CA ALA A 24 16.69 3.99 25.58
C ALA A 24 15.95 2.66 25.50
N GLU A 25 14.64 2.69 25.71
CA GLU A 25 13.79 1.53 25.45
C GLU A 25 14.15 1.03 24.05
N GLU A 26 14.38 -0.28 23.91
CA GLU A 26 14.67 -0.85 22.59
C GLU A 26 13.57 -0.44 21.61
N PRO A 27 13.95 -0.03 20.38
CA PRO A 27 12.97 0.41 19.41
C PRO A 27 11.95 -0.70 19.15
N VAL A 28 10.67 -0.35 19.23
CA VAL A 28 9.57 -1.30 18.98
C VAL A 28 9.55 -1.66 17.49
N THR A 29 10.03 -2.87 17.16
CA THR A 29 10.10 -3.44 15.80
C THR A 29 8.81 -4.17 15.40
N ILE A 30 8.67 -4.54 14.12
CA ILE A 30 7.52 -5.36 13.71
C ILE A 30 7.51 -6.72 14.40
N LYS A 31 8.70 -7.34 14.60
CA LYS A 31 8.82 -8.59 15.35
C LYS A 31 8.40 -8.43 16.80
N THR A 32 8.77 -7.33 17.44
CA THR A 32 8.33 -7.02 18.81
C THR A 32 6.81 -6.94 18.88
N LEU A 33 6.18 -6.23 17.93
CA LEU A 33 4.72 -6.10 17.86
C LEU A 33 4.04 -7.44 17.58
N PHE A 34 4.58 -8.25 16.67
CA PHE A 34 4.07 -9.59 16.36
C PHE A 34 4.09 -10.52 17.59
N LYS A 35 5.14 -10.46 18.40
CA LYS A 35 5.22 -11.21 19.67
C LYS A 35 4.21 -10.73 20.72
N LEU A 36 3.84 -9.45 20.67
CA LEU A 36 2.86 -8.85 21.58
C LEU A 36 1.41 -8.96 21.10
N LEU A 37 1.16 -9.39 19.86
CA LEU A 37 -0.19 -9.52 19.34
C LEU A 37 -1.04 -10.43 20.23
N PRO A 38 -2.30 -10.03 20.51
CA PRO A 38 -3.22 -10.86 21.27
C PRO A 38 -3.54 -12.14 20.51
N GLU A 39 -3.83 -13.22 21.23
CA GLU A 39 -4.14 -14.54 20.65
C GLU A 39 -5.28 -14.49 19.63
N LYS A 40 -6.28 -13.63 19.85
CA LYS A 40 -7.38 -13.38 18.91
C LYS A 40 -6.88 -12.97 17.51
N ALA A 41 -5.76 -12.25 17.41
CA ALA A 41 -5.14 -11.83 16.15
C ALA A 41 -4.35 -12.94 15.45
N LEU A 42 -4.22 -14.11 16.07
CA LEU A 42 -3.45 -15.23 15.51
C LEU A 42 -4.34 -16.45 15.25
N LYS A 43 -5.44 -16.54 16.01
CA LYS A 43 -6.38 -17.65 15.94
C LYS A 43 -6.89 -17.98 14.52
N PRO A 44 -7.29 -17.03 13.66
CA PRO A 44 -7.82 -17.35 12.31
C PRO A 44 -6.87 -18.17 11.45
N VAL A 45 -5.56 -18.06 11.71
CA VAL A 45 -4.51 -18.73 10.93
C VAL A 45 -4.03 -20.01 11.63
N PHE A 46 -4.34 -20.16 12.92
CA PHE A 46 -3.68 -21.10 13.82
C PHE A 46 -4.66 -21.68 14.84
N ASP A 47 -5.79 -22.25 14.40
CA ASP A 47 -6.78 -22.90 15.29
C ASP A 47 -6.19 -24.06 16.14
N ASN A 48 -5.04 -24.61 15.77
CA ASN A 48 -4.40 -25.76 16.42
C ASN A 48 -3.02 -25.50 17.02
N PHE A 49 -2.57 -24.23 17.10
CA PHE A 49 -1.22 -23.96 17.56
C PHE A 49 -1.19 -23.54 19.02
N ASN A 50 -0.52 -24.34 19.84
CA ASN A 50 0.07 -23.86 21.08
C ASN A 50 1.20 -22.91 20.64
N LEU A 51 0.85 -21.65 20.37
CA LEU A 51 1.77 -20.54 20.05
C LEU A 51 2.62 -20.28 21.29
N ASP A 52 3.52 -21.20 21.61
CA ASP A 52 4.62 -20.89 22.48
C ASP A 52 5.28 -19.66 21.89
N THR A 53 5.25 -18.56 22.66
CA THR A 53 5.81 -17.27 22.24
C THR A 53 7.29 -17.43 21.85
N ALA A 54 7.95 -18.47 22.37
CA ALA A 54 9.31 -18.87 22.01
C ALA A 54 9.47 -19.28 20.53
N ASN A 55 8.44 -19.87 19.89
CA ASN A 55 8.53 -20.43 18.54
C ASN A 55 7.83 -19.58 17.47
N ARG A 56 7.28 -18.40 17.82
CA ARG A 56 6.62 -17.51 16.85
C ARG A 56 7.51 -17.13 15.67
N ASP A 57 8.80 -16.95 15.91
CA ASP A 57 9.75 -16.52 14.88
C ASP A 57 9.94 -17.57 13.77
N SER A 58 9.72 -18.86 14.04
CA SER A 58 9.88 -19.91 13.01
C SER A 58 8.78 -19.90 11.95
N TYR A 59 7.69 -19.18 12.18
CA TYR A 59 6.59 -19.03 11.22
C TYR A 59 6.80 -17.86 10.26
N ILE A 60 7.75 -16.98 10.55
CA ILE A 60 7.99 -15.78 9.75
C ILE A 60 8.59 -16.19 8.40
N GLU A 61 7.87 -15.90 7.32
CA GLU A 61 8.34 -16.11 5.95
C GLU A 61 9.05 -14.86 5.43
N VAL A 62 8.42 -13.70 5.62
CA VAL A 62 9.01 -12.41 5.26
C VAL A 62 9.05 -11.51 6.48
N CYS A 63 10.19 -10.86 6.69
CA CYS A 63 10.34 -9.79 7.68
C CYS A 63 11.08 -8.61 7.05
N ASP A 64 10.33 -7.62 6.58
CA ASP A 64 10.86 -6.39 6.00
C ASP A 64 10.77 -5.28 7.05
N GLU A 65 11.80 -5.17 7.91
CA GLU A 65 11.85 -4.16 8.98
C GLU A 65 11.82 -2.73 8.42
N LYS A 66 12.40 -2.50 7.23
CA LYS A 66 12.43 -1.18 6.59
C LYS A 66 11.02 -0.73 6.22
N ASN A 67 10.24 -1.63 5.63
CA ASN A 67 8.86 -1.36 5.21
C ASN A 67 7.83 -1.77 6.28
N ARG A 68 8.30 -2.19 7.47
CA ARG A 68 7.47 -2.52 8.62
C ARG A 68 6.40 -3.54 8.24
N TYR A 69 6.81 -4.55 7.47
CA TYR A 69 5.94 -5.59 6.97
C TYR A 69 6.46 -6.95 7.42
N LEU A 70 5.54 -7.83 7.79
CA LEU A 70 5.82 -9.21 8.14
C LEU A 70 4.74 -10.12 7.54
N SER A 71 5.13 -11.26 7.00
CA SER A 71 4.20 -12.33 6.65
C SER A 71 4.63 -13.66 7.26
N LEU A 72 3.66 -14.55 7.44
CA LEU A 72 3.92 -15.90 7.94
C LEU A 72 3.75 -16.93 6.84
N LYS A 73 4.49 -18.02 6.96
CA LYS A 73 4.29 -19.22 6.18
C LYS A 73 2.99 -19.89 6.64
N SER A 74 1.88 -19.53 5.99
CA SER A 74 0.56 -20.04 6.32
C SER A 74 -0.25 -20.37 5.07
N LYS A 75 -1.07 -21.42 5.19
CA LYS A 75 -2.08 -21.77 4.18
C LYS A 75 -3.18 -20.72 4.05
N TYR A 76 -3.48 -20.00 5.13
CA TYR A 76 -4.62 -19.07 5.22
C TYR A 76 -4.20 -17.60 5.12
N GLY A 77 -2.96 -17.34 4.69
CA GLY A 77 -2.38 -16.00 4.68
C GLY A 77 -2.22 -15.40 6.08
N PHE A 78 -1.11 -14.71 6.30
CA PHE A 78 -1.00 -13.78 7.42
C PHE A 78 -0.06 -12.69 6.98
N GLU A 79 -0.55 -11.47 7.00
CA GLU A 79 0.25 -10.28 6.76
C GLU A 79 0.04 -9.30 7.90
N MET A 80 1.11 -8.63 8.28
CA MET A 80 1.10 -7.60 9.30
C MET A 80 1.93 -6.43 8.83
N CYS A 81 1.46 -5.22 9.12
CA CYS A 81 2.30 -4.04 9.05
C CYS A 81 1.96 -3.06 10.17
N TYR A 82 2.76 -2.00 10.30
CA TYR A 82 2.44 -0.92 11.22
C TYR A 82 2.84 0.48 10.72
N TRP A 83 2.09 1.47 11.20
CA TRP A 83 2.35 2.90 11.01
C TRP A 83 2.69 3.57 12.34
N ASP A 84 3.59 4.54 12.30
CA ASP A 84 3.92 5.33 13.49
C ASP A 84 2.80 6.32 13.81
N VAL A 85 2.52 6.44 15.10
CA VAL A 85 1.60 7.39 15.69
C VAL A 85 2.36 8.17 16.78
N LYS A 86 2.04 9.45 16.95
CA LYS A 86 2.64 10.35 17.94
C LYS A 86 2.57 9.75 19.34
N GLY A 87 3.62 10.04 20.11
CA GLY A 87 3.78 9.52 21.47
C GLY A 87 4.15 8.04 21.49
N ASP A 88 5.01 7.61 20.55
CA ASP A 88 5.58 6.26 20.45
C ASP A 88 4.55 5.12 20.34
N LYS A 89 3.36 5.47 19.82
CA LYS A 89 2.29 4.53 19.53
C LYS A 89 2.47 3.96 18.13
N LYS A 90 1.94 2.75 17.89
CA LYS A 90 1.97 2.12 16.56
C LYS A 90 0.55 1.66 16.20
N LEU A 91 0.06 2.05 15.03
CA LEU A 91 -1.14 1.46 14.45
C LEU A 91 -0.74 0.21 13.70
N ILE A 92 -1.33 -0.92 14.04
CA ILE A 92 -1.03 -2.23 13.46
C ILE A 92 -2.23 -2.67 12.64
N LEU A 93 -1.96 -3.15 11.42
CA LEU A 93 -2.91 -3.93 10.65
C LEU A 93 -2.48 -5.39 10.70
N VAL A 94 -3.43 -6.27 10.96
CA VAL A 94 -3.30 -7.71 10.74
C VAL A 94 -4.33 -8.11 9.69
N SER A 95 -3.86 -8.76 8.63
CA SER A 95 -4.63 -9.20 7.48
C SER A 95 -4.47 -10.70 7.24
N TYR A 96 -5.53 -11.32 6.71
CA TYR A 96 -5.62 -12.76 6.48
C TYR A 96 -6.21 -13.03 5.10
N ASP A 97 -5.92 -14.20 4.53
CA ASP A 97 -6.56 -14.67 3.31
C ASP A 97 -7.91 -15.31 3.67
N GLY A 98 -8.98 -14.51 3.73
CA GLY A 98 -10.31 -15.00 4.15
C GLY A 98 -11.38 -13.92 4.27
N ALA A 99 -12.58 -14.30 4.72
CA ALA A 99 -13.74 -13.43 4.93
C ALA A 99 -13.88 -12.94 6.39
N ASP A 100 -12.83 -13.10 7.20
CA ASP A 100 -12.84 -12.62 8.58
C ASP A 100 -12.48 -11.14 8.65
N SER A 101 -13.16 -10.41 9.54
CA SER A 101 -12.96 -8.98 9.71
C SER A 101 -11.51 -8.67 10.12
N GLU A 102 -10.77 -7.97 9.28
CA GLU A 102 -9.41 -7.54 9.59
C GLU A 102 -9.42 -6.56 10.75
N VAL A 103 -8.43 -6.76 11.62
CA VAL A 103 -8.41 -6.11 12.92
C VAL A 103 -7.24 -5.15 12.97
N PHE A 104 -7.59 -3.87 13.14
CA PHE A 104 -6.63 -2.85 13.46
C PHE A 104 -6.40 -2.81 14.97
N TYR A 105 -5.14 -2.75 15.36
CA TYR A 105 -4.74 -2.64 16.76
C TYR A 105 -3.89 -1.40 16.99
N LEU A 106 -4.02 -0.80 18.16
CA LEU A 106 -3.15 0.27 18.63
C LEU A 106 -2.20 -0.30 19.69
N TYR A 107 -0.91 -0.23 19.40
CA TYR A 107 0.14 -0.41 20.39
C TYR A 107 0.37 0.91 21.14
N ASN A 108 0.42 0.84 22.46
CA ASN A 108 0.78 1.94 23.34
C ASN A 108 1.44 1.39 24.62
N LYS A 109 2.75 1.66 24.78
CA LYS A 109 3.54 1.30 25.99
C LYS A 109 3.35 -0.15 26.43
N GLY A 110 3.66 -1.10 25.55
CA GLY A 110 3.58 -2.54 25.83
C GLY A 110 2.18 -3.15 25.74
N LYS A 111 1.13 -2.35 25.53
CA LYS A 111 -0.26 -2.84 25.43
C LYS A 111 -0.77 -2.71 24.01
N ILE A 112 -1.51 -3.74 23.55
CA ILE A 112 -2.16 -3.78 22.24
C ILE A 112 -3.67 -3.92 22.47
N SER A 113 -4.46 -3.05 21.83
CA SER A 113 -5.92 -3.08 21.87
C SER A 113 -6.52 -2.76 20.51
N GLU A 114 -7.67 -3.35 20.18
CA GLU A 114 -8.38 -3.04 18.93
C GLU A 114 -8.75 -1.56 18.83
N THR A 115 -8.75 -1.00 17.61
CA THR A 115 -9.13 0.39 17.36
C THR A 115 -9.87 0.54 16.02
N ASN A 116 -10.70 1.59 15.93
CA ASN A 116 -11.31 2.05 14.68
C ASN A 116 -10.96 3.54 14.39
N ASP A 117 -9.96 4.08 15.08
CA ASP A 117 -9.51 5.47 14.91
C ASP A 117 -8.66 5.63 13.64
N PHE A 118 -7.93 6.73 13.50
CA PHE A 118 -6.97 6.94 12.39
C PHE A 118 -7.57 6.81 10.98
N GLY A 119 -8.86 7.14 10.84
CA GLY A 119 -9.60 7.06 9.57
C GLY A 119 -10.23 5.69 9.26
N ILE A 120 -10.03 4.67 10.11
CA ILE A 120 -10.57 3.31 9.89
C ILE A 120 -12.09 3.29 9.85
N LYS A 121 -12.76 4.04 10.75
CA LYS A 121 -14.23 4.19 10.70
C LYS A 121 -14.71 4.71 9.35
N THR A 122 -14.02 5.71 8.79
CA THR A 122 -14.36 6.28 7.48
C THR A 122 -14.11 5.28 6.36
N ILE A 123 -13.04 4.49 6.41
CA ILE A 123 -12.81 3.39 5.45
C ILE A 123 -14.01 2.43 5.46
N LYS A 124 -14.43 1.97 6.64
CA LYS A 124 -15.58 1.05 6.80
C LYS A 124 -16.89 1.65 6.26
N GLU A 125 -17.11 2.94 6.45
CA GLU A 125 -18.27 3.64 5.89
C GLU A 125 -18.21 3.75 4.35
N GLN A 126 -17.01 3.90 3.77
CA GLN A 126 -16.83 3.92 2.31
C GLN A 126 -17.03 2.55 1.69
N ILE A 127 -16.51 1.49 2.30
CA ILE A 127 -16.73 0.09 1.86
C ILE A 127 -18.22 -0.20 1.74
N LYS A 128 -19.01 0.12 2.77
CA LYS A 128 -20.47 -0.08 2.79
C LYS A 128 -21.22 0.66 1.69
N LYS A 129 -20.64 1.71 1.13
CA LYS A 129 -21.22 2.51 0.04
C LYS A 129 -20.77 2.03 -1.34
N SER A 130 -19.78 1.15 -1.43
CA SER A 130 -19.33 0.61 -2.71
C SER A 130 -20.43 -0.27 -3.31
N PRO A 131 -20.77 -0.11 -4.60
CA PRO A 131 -21.66 -1.02 -5.31
C PRO A 131 -21.17 -2.47 -5.25
N ALA A 132 -19.84 -2.68 -5.31
CA ALA A 132 -19.21 -3.99 -5.21
C ALA A 132 -19.44 -4.69 -3.87
N PHE A 133 -19.89 -3.99 -2.83
CA PHE A 133 -20.25 -4.60 -1.55
C PHE A 133 -21.65 -5.23 -1.56
N GLN A 134 -22.58 -4.76 -2.41
CA GLN A 134 -23.96 -5.24 -2.43
C GLN A 134 -24.08 -6.54 -3.24
N GLY A 135 -24.67 -7.59 -2.65
CA GLY A 135 -25.07 -8.80 -3.39
C GLY A 135 -24.04 -9.93 -3.53
N MET A 136 -22.93 -9.88 -2.78
CA MET A 136 -21.86 -10.89 -2.80
C MET A 136 -21.49 -11.39 -1.39
N ASN A 137 -20.58 -12.38 -1.30
CA ASN A 137 -20.13 -13.05 -0.07
C ASN A 137 -19.32 -12.15 0.91
N ASP A 138 -19.52 -10.83 0.91
CA ASP A 138 -18.86 -9.85 1.78
C ASP A 138 -17.32 -10.00 1.86
N LEU A 139 -16.66 -10.42 0.77
CA LEU A 139 -15.20 -10.62 0.76
C LEU A 139 -14.48 -9.27 0.68
N ILE A 140 -14.23 -8.67 1.82
CA ILE A 140 -13.38 -7.48 1.95
C ILE A 140 -11.98 -7.93 2.33
N ARG A 141 -10.96 -7.38 1.68
CA ARG A 141 -9.56 -7.63 2.03
C ARG A 141 -8.79 -6.34 2.26
N PHE A 142 -8.11 -6.24 3.40
CA PHE A 142 -7.20 -5.13 3.70
C PHE A 142 -5.76 -5.55 3.41
N TYR A 143 -5.19 -5.03 2.32
CA TYR A 143 -3.86 -5.36 1.86
C TYR A 143 -2.83 -4.30 2.27
N PRO A 144 -1.87 -4.64 3.17
CA PRO A 144 -0.77 -3.75 3.49
C PRO A 144 0.21 -3.68 2.32
N LEU A 145 0.33 -2.51 1.70
CA LEU A 145 1.39 -2.31 0.70
C LEU A 145 2.75 -2.29 1.42
N ARG A 146 3.78 -2.92 0.83
CA ARG A 146 5.14 -2.97 1.38
C ARG A 146 5.91 -1.66 1.14
N ASP A 147 5.25 -0.55 1.44
CA ASP A 147 5.76 0.81 1.30
C ASP A 147 5.66 1.62 2.61
N ASN A 148 5.15 1.01 3.68
CA ASN A 148 4.89 1.59 5.01
C ASN A 148 4.00 2.86 5.06
N THR A 149 3.39 3.23 3.94
CA THR A 149 2.65 4.49 3.80
C THR A 149 1.24 4.30 3.27
N SER A 150 0.89 3.09 2.83
CA SER A 150 -0.33 2.89 2.07
C SER A 150 -1.07 1.61 2.43
N LEU A 151 -2.35 1.60 2.08
CA LEU A 151 -3.28 0.50 2.31
C LEU A 151 -4.16 0.36 1.07
N ALA A 152 -4.26 -0.84 0.53
CA ALA A 152 -5.25 -1.18 -0.49
C ALA A 152 -6.40 -1.95 0.17
N VAL A 153 -7.63 -1.60 -0.17
CA VAL A 153 -8.83 -2.30 0.31
C VAL A 153 -9.54 -2.86 -0.91
N MET A 154 -9.63 -4.19 -0.96
CA MET A 154 -10.29 -4.91 -2.02
C MET A 154 -11.70 -5.30 -1.59
N ILE A 155 -12.69 -5.10 -2.46
CA ILE A 155 -14.08 -5.47 -2.20
C ILE A 155 -14.51 -6.43 -3.30
N ASN A 156 -14.71 -7.70 -2.92
CA ASN A 156 -15.10 -8.81 -3.78
C ASN A 156 -14.24 -8.99 -5.04
N GLN A 157 -13.00 -8.47 -5.04
CA GLN A 157 -12.09 -8.42 -6.19
C GLN A 157 -12.63 -7.57 -7.38
N LEU A 158 -13.61 -6.72 -7.13
CA LEU A 158 -14.32 -5.91 -8.14
C LEU A 158 -14.12 -4.42 -7.97
N ASP A 159 -13.94 -3.96 -6.73
CA ASP A 159 -13.56 -2.59 -6.41
C ASP A 159 -12.28 -2.60 -5.57
N CYS A 160 -11.39 -1.64 -5.84
CA CYS A 160 -10.19 -1.42 -5.07
C CYS A 160 -10.09 0.04 -4.62
N MET A 161 -10.10 0.25 -3.32
CA MET A 161 -9.89 1.56 -2.72
C MET A 161 -8.47 1.67 -2.20
N ILE A 162 -7.74 2.69 -2.66
CA ILE A 162 -6.36 2.95 -2.22
C ILE A 162 -6.33 4.09 -1.21
N PHE A 163 -5.62 3.90 -0.11
CA PHE A 163 -5.48 4.87 0.97
C PHE A 163 -4.01 5.18 1.25
N LYS A 164 -3.72 6.45 1.54
CA LYS A 164 -2.41 6.91 2.03
C LYS A 164 -2.48 7.33 3.48
N TRP A 165 -1.46 6.98 4.24
CA TRP A 165 -1.22 7.45 5.58
C TRP A 165 -0.71 8.89 5.56
N LYS A 166 -1.56 9.83 5.98
CA LYS A 166 -1.25 11.26 6.04
C LYS A 166 -1.75 11.85 7.35
N ASN A 167 -0.88 12.54 8.08
CA ASN A 167 -1.22 13.20 9.34
C ASN A 167 -1.92 12.25 10.33
N GLU A 168 -1.36 11.05 10.52
CA GLU A 168 -1.86 10.01 11.42
C GLU A 168 -3.27 9.50 11.08
N LYS A 169 -3.63 9.47 9.79
CA LYS A 169 -4.87 8.84 9.35
C LYS A 169 -4.75 8.35 7.92
N PHE A 170 -5.56 7.34 7.60
CA PHE A 170 -5.76 6.95 6.22
C PHE A 170 -6.67 7.94 5.49
N VAL A 171 -6.22 8.37 4.32
CA VAL A 171 -6.95 9.24 3.41
C VAL A 171 -7.05 8.54 2.06
N ARG A 172 -8.27 8.36 1.57
CA ARG A 172 -8.51 7.74 0.25
C ARG A 172 -7.89 8.59 -0.85
N ILE A 173 -7.23 7.93 -1.80
CA ILE A 173 -6.92 8.50 -3.11
C ILE A 173 -8.18 8.34 -3.95
N SER A 174 -8.69 9.43 -4.49
CA SER A 174 -9.96 9.45 -5.24
C SER A 174 -9.83 10.27 -6.52
N ASP A 175 -8.66 10.15 -7.17
CA ASP A 175 -8.37 10.88 -8.40
C ASP A 175 -9.01 10.20 -9.60
N TYR A 176 -9.18 8.88 -9.54
CA TYR A 176 -10.07 8.12 -10.42
C TYR A 176 -11.46 8.04 -9.79
N VAL A 177 -12.34 8.97 -10.17
CA VAL A 177 -13.75 8.90 -9.81
C VAL A 177 -14.45 8.05 -10.86
N LEU A 178 -15.06 6.96 -10.40
CA LEU A 178 -16.07 6.20 -11.14
C LEU A 178 -17.18 7.17 -11.52
N LYS A 179 -17.09 7.77 -12.70
CA LYS A 179 -18.16 8.62 -13.20
C LYS A 179 -19.12 7.74 -13.98
N GLU A 180 -20.39 7.86 -13.63
CA GLU A 180 -21.49 7.59 -14.55
C GLU A 180 -21.35 8.62 -15.70
N THR A 181 -20.55 8.32 -16.72
CA THR A 181 -20.55 9.10 -17.97
C THR A 181 -21.05 8.21 -19.09
N ASP A 182 -21.99 8.71 -19.87
CA ASP A 182 -22.51 8.02 -21.04
C ASP A 182 -21.52 8.05 -22.25
N ASP A 183 -20.35 8.70 -22.11
CA ASP A 183 -19.34 8.80 -23.16
C ASP A 183 -18.08 7.98 -22.81
N GLU A 184 -17.95 6.80 -23.43
CA GLU A 184 -16.81 5.90 -23.23
C GLU A 184 -15.45 6.58 -23.54
N ALA A 185 -15.40 7.53 -24.48
CA ALA A 185 -14.15 8.19 -24.85
C ALA A 185 -13.58 9.05 -23.71
N ASP A 186 -14.47 9.67 -22.92
CA ASP A 186 -14.09 10.43 -21.72
C ASP A 186 -13.50 9.50 -20.64
N VAL A 187 -14.03 8.27 -20.51
CA VAL A 187 -13.54 7.29 -19.53
C VAL A 187 -12.11 6.82 -19.86
N TYR A 188 -11.82 6.49 -21.13
CA TYR A 188 -10.45 6.14 -21.56
C TYR A 188 -9.47 7.29 -21.31
N SER A 189 -9.88 8.53 -21.60
CA SER A 189 -9.05 9.71 -21.38
C SER A 189 -8.74 9.91 -19.89
N ILE A 190 -9.73 9.80 -19.01
CA ILE A 190 -9.55 9.91 -17.55
C ILE A 190 -8.64 8.79 -17.02
N LEU A 191 -8.86 7.55 -17.45
CA LEU A 191 -8.04 6.40 -17.04
C LEU A 191 -6.56 6.59 -17.43
N LEU A 192 -6.30 6.86 -18.70
CA LEU A 192 -4.94 6.95 -19.23
C LEU A 192 -4.21 8.20 -18.76
N SER A 193 -4.87 9.36 -18.76
CA SER A 193 -4.28 10.59 -18.26
C SER A 193 -3.98 10.50 -16.77
N GLY A 194 -4.89 9.94 -15.98
CA GLY A 194 -4.69 9.70 -14.55
C GLY A 194 -3.50 8.78 -14.27
N PHE A 195 -3.43 7.64 -14.96
CA PHE A 195 -2.32 6.70 -14.81
C PHE A 195 -0.98 7.33 -15.22
N VAL A 196 -0.94 8.04 -16.35
CA VAL A 196 0.26 8.77 -16.80
C VAL A 196 0.67 9.85 -15.81
N ASN A 197 -0.28 10.58 -15.21
CA ASN A 197 0.00 11.57 -14.18
C ASN A 197 0.61 10.93 -12.94
N ALA A 198 0.11 9.77 -12.51
CA ALA A 198 0.68 9.02 -11.39
C ALA A 198 2.11 8.50 -11.70
N LEU A 199 2.35 8.03 -12.93
CA LEU A 199 3.71 7.66 -13.38
C LEU A 199 4.68 8.85 -13.35
N ASN A 200 4.25 10.00 -13.87
CA ASN A 200 5.03 11.24 -13.87
C ASN A 200 5.28 11.78 -12.45
N ALA A 201 4.39 11.51 -11.51
CA ALA A 201 4.56 11.82 -10.09
C ALA A 201 5.40 10.79 -9.32
N HIS A 202 5.87 9.74 -10.01
CA HIS A 202 6.61 8.60 -9.44
C HIS A 202 5.86 7.92 -8.28
N ASP A 203 4.53 7.88 -8.37
CA ASP A 203 3.66 7.49 -7.28
C ASP A 203 3.03 6.11 -7.54
N ALA A 204 3.78 5.05 -7.22
CA ALA A 204 3.38 3.67 -7.46
C ALA A 204 2.03 3.32 -6.81
N THR A 205 1.77 3.83 -5.60
CA THR A 205 0.49 3.62 -4.91
C THR A 205 -0.66 4.24 -5.68
N SER A 206 -0.50 5.48 -6.16
CA SER A 206 -1.53 6.15 -6.96
C SER A 206 -1.72 5.51 -8.34
N CYS A 207 -0.71 4.83 -8.89
CA CYS A 207 -0.87 4.03 -10.10
C CYS A 207 -1.87 2.88 -9.91
N LEU A 208 -1.92 2.25 -8.73
CA LEU A 208 -2.80 1.11 -8.46
C LEU A 208 -4.28 1.42 -8.67
N GLN A 209 -4.73 2.67 -8.45
CA GLN A 209 -6.15 3.04 -8.61
C GLN A 209 -6.69 2.85 -10.05
N TYR A 210 -5.79 2.74 -11.03
CA TYR A 210 -6.11 2.59 -12.45
C TYR A 210 -5.94 1.15 -12.94
N ILE A 211 -5.49 0.24 -12.08
CA ILE A 211 -5.24 -1.16 -12.41
C ILE A 211 -6.45 -2.01 -12.01
N LYS A 212 -6.73 -3.06 -12.78
CA LYS A 212 -7.85 -3.95 -12.48
C LYS A 212 -7.69 -4.54 -11.06
N PRO A 213 -8.72 -4.48 -10.21
CA PRO A 213 -8.65 -4.94 -8.82
C PRO A 213 -8.12 -6.38 -8.67
N GLU A 214 -8.59 -7.29 -9.52
CA GLU A 214 -8.12 -8.69 -9.59
C GLU A 214 -6.59 -8.80 -9.83
N TYR A 215 -6.04 -7.96 -10.71
CA TYR A 215 -4.60 -7.92 -10.98
C TYR A 215 -3.80 -7.40 -9.78
N ILE A 216 -4.34 -6.43 -9.05
CA ILE A 216 -3.72 -5.96 -7.81
C ILE A 216 -3.67 -7.09 -6.78
N ALA A 217 -4.76 -7.84 -6.61
CA ALA A 217 -4.78 -8.98 -5.69
C ALA A 217 -3.74 -10.04 -6.08
N PHE A 218 -3.84 -10.63 -7.28
CA PHE A 218 -3.00 -11.77 -7.62
C PHE A 218 -1.56 -11.38 -7.96
N GLN A 219 -1.35 -10.29 -8.67
CA GLN A 219 -0.01 -9.95 -9.14
C GLN A 219 0.70 -9.05 -8.13
N CYS A 220 0.09 -7.93 -7.74
CA CYS A 220 0.75 -7.04 -6.79
C CYS A 220 0.84 -7.67 -5.39
N MET A 221 -0.27 -8.15 -4.83
CA MET A 221 -0.29 -8.64 -3.45
C MET A 221 0.31 -10.02 -3.30
N ASP A 222 -0.03 -10.99 -4.15
CA ASP A 222 0.55 -12.34 -4.00
C ASP A 222 1.94 -12.43 -4.65
N MET A 223 2.04 -12.15 -5.95
CA MET A 223 3.25 -12.41 -6.75
C MET A 223 4.41 -11.47 -6.39
N PHE A 224 4.14 -10.17 -6.28
CA PHE A 224 5.13 -9.16 -5.85
C PHE A 224 5.11 -8.92 -4.34
N GLN A 225 4.26 -9.65 -3.62
CA GLN A 225 4.17 -9.56 -2.17
C GLN A 225 3.99 -8.11 -1.70
N GLY A 226 3.08 -7.36 -2.31
CA GLY A 226 2.79 -5.96 -1.96
C GLY A 226 3.85 -4.93 -2.36
N ARG A 227 4.89 -5.30 -3.12
CA ARG A 227 5.89 -4.35 -3.66
C ARG A 227 5.33 -3.60 -4.88
N ALA A 228 4.47 -2.62 -4.62
CA ALA A 228 3.76 -1.87 -5.65
C ALA A 228 4.67 -1.23 -6.72
N GLU A 229 5.80 -0.61 -6.35
CA GLU A 229 6.72 -0.01 -7.33
C GLU A 229 7.26 -1.05 -8.31
N GLN A 230 7.71 -2.20 -7.80
CA GLN A 230 8.22 -3.29 -8.63
C GLN A 230 7.14 -3.85 -9.56
N PHE A 231 5.93 -4.03 -9.03
CA PHE A 231 4.76 -4.45 -9.80
C PHE A 231 4.48 -3.46 -10.94
N ILE A 232 4.38 -2.16 -10.66
CA ILE A 232 4.12 -1.14 -11.68
C ILE A 232 5.25 -1.09 -12.70
N CYS A 233 6.52 -1.10 -12.27
CA CYS A 233 7.67 -1.12 -13.18
C CYS A 233 7.62 -2.30 -14.16
N LYS A 234 7.27 -3.50 -13.69
CA LYS A 234 7.08 -4.68 -14.55
C LYS A 234 5.87 -4.54 -15.47
N LEU A 235 4.76 -4.01 -14.94
CA LEU A 235 3.53 -3.79 -15.70
C LEU A 235 3.75 -2.89 -16.91
N ILE A 236 4.50 -1.80 -16.72
CA ILE A 236 4.78 -0.80 -17.77
C ILE A 236 6.00 -1.14 -18.60
N ALA A 237 6.50 -2.37 -18.55
CA ALA A 237 7.59 -2.77 -19.43
C ALA A 237 7.11 -2.70 -20.89
N GLY A 238 8.01 -2.36 -21.81
CA GLY A 238 7.60 -2.05 -23.18
C GLY A 238 8.71 -2.13 -24.20
N GLN A 239 8.34 -1.93 -25.46
CA GLN A 239 9.20 -2.15 -26.61
C GLN A 239 9.89 -0.85 -27.04
N THR A 240 11.16 -0.99 -27.45
CA THR A 240 11.89 0.04 -28.19
C THR A 240 11.67 -0.11 -29.69
N GLU A 241 12.04 0.91 -30.47
CA GLU A 241 12.02 0.86 -31.94
C GLU A 241 12.83 -0.31 -32.53
N ASN A 242 13.82 -0.82 -31.79
CA ASN A 242 14.71 -1.91 -32.21
C ASN A 242 14.34 -3.28 -31.62
N ILE A 243 13.06 -3.50 -31.26
CA ILE A 243 12.51 -4.78 -30.73
C ILE A 243 13.05 -5.17 -29.33
N GLY A 244 14.01 -4.43 -28.77
CA GLY A 244 14.46 -4.61 -27.39
C GLY A 244 13.36 -4.22 -26.39
N TYR A 245 13.24 -4.98 -25.29
CA TYR A 245 12.28 -4.71 -24.22
C TYR A 245 12.96 -3.96 -23.07
N ILE A 246 12.30 -2.92 -22.55
CA ILE A 246 12.79 -2.13 -21.42
C ILE A 246 11.80 -2.25 -20.28
N THR A 247 12.33 -2.57 -19.10
CA THR A 247 11.65 -2.48 -17.81
C THR A 247 12.39 -1.43 -16.97
N PRO A 248 11.73 -0.36 -16.51
CA PRO A 248 12.36 0.58 -15.59
C PRO A 248 12.65 -0.12 -14.26
N ASN A 249 13.75 0.25 -13.58
CA ASN A 249 14.06 -0.36 -12.29
C ASN A 249 13.26 0.29 -11.15
N ARG A 250 13.02 1.60 -11.27
CA ARG A 250 12.25 2.43 -10.34
C ARG A 250 11.40 3.43 -11.10
N LEU A 251 10.34 3.95 -10.50
CA LEU A 251 9.55 5.00 -11.16
C LEU A 251 10.32 6.30 -11.29
N GLU A 252 11.24 6.58 -10.36
CA GLU A 252 12.16 7.74 -10.44
C GLU A 252 13.03 7.75 -11.71
N ASP A 253 13.21 6.60 -12.38
CA ASP A 253 13.96 6.54 -13.65
C ASP A 253 13.17 7.18 -14.81
N ILE A 254 11.86 7.35 -14.66
CA ILE A 254 10.97 7.95 -15.66
C ILE A 254 11.13 9.46 -15.63
N LYS A 255 11.61 10.03 -16.72
CA LYS A 255 11.63 11.48 -16.89
C LYS A 255 10.26 12.01 -17.28
N LYS A 256 9.57 11.29 -18.17
CA LYS A 256 8.24 11.67 -18.66
C LYS A 256 7.50 10.46 -19.23
N ALA A 257 6.21 10.38 -18.95
CA ALA A 257 5.25 9.51 -19.61
C ALA A 257 4.19 10.37 -20.32
N THR A 258 3.74 9.91 -21.49
CA THR A 258 2.64 10.50 -22.27
C THR A 258 1.81 9.39 -22.89
N TYR A 259 0.51 9.61 -23.11
CA TYR A 259 -0.35 8.66 -23.81
C TYR A 259 -0.84 9.23 -25.14
N SER A 260 -1.10 8.36 -26.10
CA SER A 260 -1.75 8.67 -27.37
C SER A 260 -2.50 7.45 -27.91
N LEU A 261 -3.36 7.67 -28.90
CA LEU A 261 -3.88 6.56 -29.72
C LEU A 261 -2.76 5.96 -30.56
N ASN A 262 -2.77 4.63 -30.71
CA ASN A 262 -1.91 3.92 -31.63
C ASN A 262 -2.36 4.23 -33.06
N PRO A 263 -1.56 4.94 -33.89
CA PRO A 263 -1.96 5.31 -35.25
C PRO A 263 -2.08 4.10 -36.19
N ASN A 264 -1.54 2.95 -35.80
CA ASN A 264 -1.56 1.72 -36.59
C ASN A 264 -2.71 0.78 -36.20
N ALA A 265 -3.47 1.12 -35.15
CA ALA A 265 -4.61 0.32 -34.72
C ALA A 265 -5.78 0.50 -35.71
N PRO A 266 -6.57 -0.56 -35.99
CA PRO A 266 -7.78 -0.43 -36.78
C PRO A 266 -8.77 0.51 -36.09
N ASP A 267 -9.49 1.34 -36.86
CA ASP A 267 -10.54 2.23 -36.31
C ASP A 267 -11.61 1.46 -35.50
N SER A 268 -11.82 0.17 -35.81
CA SER A 268 -12.75 -0.71 -35.12
C SER A 268 -12.25 -1.25 -33.78
N LYS A 269 -10.98 -1.05 -33.45
CA LYS A 269 -10.32 -1.46 -32.20
C LYS A 269 -9.25 -0.44 -31.82
N PRO A 270 -9.64 0.71 -31.23
CA PRO A 270 -8.67 1.70 -30.79
C PRO A 270 -7.73 1.07 -29.77
N GLU A 271 -6.43 1.10 -30.06
CA GLU A 271 -5.40 0.73 -29.10
C GLU A 271 -4.73 1.99 -28.58
N PHE A 272 -4.37 2.00 -27.30
CA PHE A 272 -3.65 3.10 -26.69
C PHE A 272 -2.19 2.72 -26.51
N MET A 273 -1.33 3.73 -26.57
CA MET A 273 0.09 3.58 -26.29
C MET A 273 0.51 4.62 -25.25
N ILE A 274 1.36 4.19 -24.32
CA ILE A 274 2.03 5.05 -23.35
C ILE A 274 3.51 5.06 -23.71
N ILE A 275 4.01 6.24 -24.07
CA ILE A 275 5.40 6.49 -24.40
C ILE A 275 6.12 6.92 -23.13
N ILE A 276 7.20 6.23 -22.78
CA ILE A 276 7.97 6.46 -21.57
C ILE A 276 9.39 6.87 -21.95
N GLU A 277 9.75 8.10 -21.58
CA GLU A 277 11.10 8.65 -21.66
C GLU A 277 11.80 8.46 -20.31
N LEU A 278 12.95 7.79 -20.33
CA LEU A 278 13.81 7.62 -19.16
C LEU A 278 14.80 8.78 -19.01
N ILE A 279 15.30 9.02 -17.80
CA ILE A 279 16.30 10.09 -17.51
C ILE A 279 17.54 9.99 -18.41
N GLY A 280 17.95 8.77 -18.79
CA GLY A 280 19.07 8.52 -19.71
C GLY A 280 18.79 8.82 -21.19
N GLY A 281 17.62 9.40 -21.53
CA GLY A 281 17.23 9.76 -22.90
C GLY A 281 16.72 8.60 -23.77
N ARG A 282 16.68 7.37 -23.23
CA ARG A 282 16.04 6.23 -23.89
C ARG A 282 14.53 6.35 -23.79
N THR A 283 13.84 5.97 -24.86
CA THR A 283 12.38 5.96 -24.93
C THR A 283 11.90 4.57 -25.33
N TYR A 284 10.76 4.16 -24.78
CA TYR A 284 10.07 2.93 -25.17
C TYR A 284 8.56 3.11 -25.08
N THR A 285 7.82 2.18 -25.69
CA THR A 285 6.36 2.20 -25.75
C THR A 285 5.79 1.02 -24.99
N TYR A 286 4.91 1.31 -24.03
CA TYR A 286 4.03 0.36 -23.37
C TYR A 286 2.65 0.42 -24.03
N PHE A 287 2.07 -0.75 -24.34
CA PHE A 287 0.73 -0.86 -24.91
C PHE A 287 -0.23 -1.37 -23.84
N PRO A 288 -0.91 -0.47 -23.09
CA PRO A 288 -1.89 -0.91 -22.11
C PRO A 288 -3.04 -1.66 -22.78
N LYS A 289 -3.40 -2.80 -22.19
CA LYS A 289 -4.70 -3.41 -22.46
C LYS A 289 -5.71 -2.81 -21.47
N VAL A 290 -6.87 -2.43 -21.99
CA VAL A 290 -7.98 -1.92 -21.19
C VAL A 290 -9.06 -2.98 -21.16
N GLU A 291 -9.51 -3.35 -19.97
CA GLU A 291 -10.63 -4.27 -19.79
C GLU A 291 -11.81 -3.51 -19.20
N ASN A 292 -12.99 -3.77 -19.76
CA ASN A 292 -14.26 -3.35 -19.19
C ASN A 292 -14.74 -4.40 -18.19
N ILE A 293 -15.07 -3.96 -16.98
CA ILE A 293 -15.95 -4.70 -16.09
C ILE A 293 -17.35 -4.16 -16.33
N GLU A 294 -18.12 -4.84 -17.17
CA GLU A 294 -19.55 -4.57 -17.29
C GLU A 294 -20.26 -5.21 -16.10
N GLU A 295 -20.71 -4.41 -15.13
CA GLU A 295 -21.61 -4.89 -14.07
C GLU A 295 -22.96 -5.40 -14.62
N ALA A 296 -23.22 -5.19 -15.92
CA ALA A 296 -24.44 -5.59 -16.63
C ALA A 296 -24.66 -7.11 -16.65
N GLU A 297 -23.61 -7.94 -16.63
CA GLU A 297 -23.79 -9.40 -16.65
C GLU A 297 -24.02 -10.03 -15.27
N ILE A 298 -23.77 -9.31 -14.17
CA ILE A 298 -23.92 -9.86 -12.81
C ILE A 298 -25.12 -9.26 -12.05
N TYR A 299 -25.49 -7.97 -12.24
CA TYR A 299 -26.51 -7.34 -11.37
C TYR A 299 -27.48 -6.33 -12.00
N GLY A 300 -27.48 -6.14 -13.32
CA GLY A 300 -28.48 -5.26 -13.96
C GLY A 300 -28.35 -3.77 -13.60
N LEU A 301 -27.17 -3.33 -13.14
CA LEU A 301 -26.79 -1.93 -13.01
C LEU A 301 -25.88 -1.55 -14.20
N PRO A 302 -26.14 -0.44 -14.90
CA PRO A 302 -25.28 0.01 -16.00
C PRO A 302 -24.07 0.74 -15.42
N ILE A 303 -23.14 0.00 -14.83
CA ILE A 303 -21.82 0.56 -14.48
C ILE A 303 -20.76 -0.12 -15.33
N GLN A 304 -20.10 0.67 -16.17
CA GLN A 304 -18.93 0.25 -16.93
C GLN A 304 -17.68 0.75 -16.20
N TYR A 305 -16.74 -0.14 -15.90
CA TYR A 305 -15.43 0.25 -15.38
C TYR A 305 -14.34 -0.14 -16.34
N LEU A 306 -13.53 0.83 -16.77
CA LEU A 306 -12.32 0.57 -17.52
C LEU A 306 -11.12 0.53 -16.59
N TYR A 307 -10.32 -0.53 -16.69
CA TYR A 307 -9.08 -0.69 -15.95
C TYR A 307 -7.94 -1.10 -16.86
N LEU A 308 -6.72 -0.72 -16.48
CA LEU A 308 -5.52 -1.22 -17.09
C LEU A 308 -5.25 -2.66 -16.62
N VAL A 309 -4.91 -3.52 -17.56
CA VAL A 309 -4.36 -4.85 -17.31
C VAL A 309 -3.02 -5.00 -18.00
N GLY A 310 -2.12 -5.77 -17.39
CA GLY A 310 -0.80 -6.04 -17.94
C GLY A 310 -0.75 -7.38 -18.66
N ALA A 311 0.11 -7.48 -19.67
CA ALA A 311 0.68 -8.77 -20.06
C ALA A 311 1.88 -9.03 -19.14
N MET A 312 1.68 -9.76 -18.05
CA MET A 312 2.81 -10.30 -17.29
C MET A 312 3.03 -11.74 -17.72
N GLU A 313 4.16 -12.01 -18.36
CA GLU A 313 4.69 -13.36 -18.53
C GLU A 313 5.35 -13.87 -17.23
#